data_AF-A0AAV6CIN1-F1
#
_entry.id   AF-A0AAV6CIN1-F1
#
_cell.length_a   1.000
_cell.length_b   1.000
_cell.length_c   1.000
_cell.angle_alpha   90.00
_cell.angle_beta   90.00
_cell.angle_gamma   90.00
#
_symmetry.space_group_name_H-M   'P 1'
#
loop_
_entity.id
_entity.type
_entity.pdbx_description
1 polymer ?
#
loop_
_entity_poly.entity_id
_entity_poly.type
_entity_poly.pdbx_seq_one_letter_code
_entity_poly.pdbx_strand_id
1 'polypeptide(L)'
;MQTSVAQLITSEIQRQGAIRFSRFMELALYAPRLGYYETRDPVGARGDFYTSASVPLFGALLARRCAEWLRPNQGIYEAGANNGQLASAVLRQLAVNYTIVEPSPAQQQRQLEFLSAQGVSEKVSWVPDLPRGCEGVLLTNELLDAIPFDLWQWNRSARTWSLLGATQHEVAFTWSVLEGSSRPQLPWIELPSELLDIVPDGFRTEDHSRAAQWWKEAAERLRDGYLVAFDYGLNSEDFFAPERAQGTFRGYAKHRQLTNVLDAPGEQDITSHVNFTRVRQAGEEAGLETIFDGPQSKFLHEIAAEWIAAAPADWTASMARQFQTLTHPEHLGRSFRVLVQRRPACSPPPPRATP
;
A
#
# COMPACT_ATOMS: atom_id res chain seq x y z
N MET A 1 -16.55 26.33 -15.01
CA MET A 1 -15.48 25.35 -15.32
C MET A 1 -15.32 24.48 -14.09
N GLN A 2 -15.35 23.15 -14.23
CA GLN A 2 -15.03 22.28 -13.10
C GLN A 2 -13.54 22.44 -12.76
N THR A 3 -13.23 22.63 -11.47
CA THR A 3 -11.85 22.73 -10.98
C THR A 3 -11.14 21.40 -11.22
N SER A 4 -9.98 21.40 -11.89
CA SER A 4 -9.14 20.21 -12.04
C SER A 4 -8.13 20.07 -10.90
N VAL A 5 -7.58 18.88 -10.70
CA VAL A 5 -6.48 18.67 -9.74
C VAL A 5 -5.28 19.55 -10.07
N ALA A 6 -4.93 19.69 -11.35
CA ALA A 6 -3.85 20.57 -11.79
C ALA A 6 -4.09 22.04 -11.35
N GLN A 7 -5.34 22.52 -11.38
CA GLN A 7 -5.67 23.86 -10.90
C GLN A 7 -5.54 24.00 -9.38
N LEU A 8 -5.88 22.96 -8.61
CA LEU A 8 -5.65 22.94 -7.15
C LEU A 8 -4.15 23.03 -6.82
N ILE A 9 -3.34 22.18 -7.45
CA ILE A 9 -1.89 22.15 -7.25
C ILE A 9 -1.26 23.49 -7.66
N THR A 10 -1.65 24.03 -8.83
CA THR A 10 -1.20 25.34 -9.31
C THR A 10 -1.50 26.45 -8.31
N SER A 11 -2.72 26.48 -7.78
CA SER A 11 -3.15 27.50 -6.81
C SER A 11 -2.36 27.39 -5.50
N GLU A 12 -2.05 26.17 -5.05
CA GLU A 12 -1.24 25.94 -3.86
C GLU A 12 0.22 26.39 -4.08
N ILE A 13 0.81 26.04 -5.24
CA ILE A 13 2.18 26.48 -5.61
C ILE A 13 2.28 28.00 -5.70
N GLN A 14 1.30 28.68 -6.32
CA GLN A 14 1.30 30.15 -6.43
C GLN A 14 1.26 30.85 -5.07
N ARG A 15 0.67 30.21 -4.05
CA ARG A 15 0.56 30.78 -2.70
C ARG A 15 1.82 30.63 -1.86
N GLN A 16 2.51 29.49 -1.96
CA GLN A 16 3.56 29.12 -0.99
C GLN A 16 4.88 28.64 -1.63
N GLY A 17 4.99 28.71 -2.96
CA GLY A 17 6.11 28.17 -3.69
C GLY A 17 5.98 26.66 -3.91
N ALA A 18 7.11 26.00 -4.22
CA ALA A 18 7.14 24.57 -4.48
C ALA A 18 6.54 23.78 -3.29
N ILE A 19 5.71 22.78 -3.61
CA ILE A 19 5.09 21.90 -2.61
C ILE A 19 5.84 20.58 -2.53
N ARG A 20 5.86 19.95 -1.35
CA ARG A 20 6.39 18.60 -1.18
C ARG A 20 5.76 17.62 -2.16
N PHE A 21 6.53 16.65 -2.64
CA PHE A 21 5.99 15.63 -3.54
C PHE A 21 4.86 14.83 -2.89
N SER A 22 4.95 14.56 -1.57
CA SER A 22 3.88 13.88 -0.84
C SER A 22 2.55 14.64 -0.90
N ARG A 23 2.60 15.98 -0.95
CA ARG A 23 1.40 16.84 -1.05
C ARG A 23 0.87 16.88 -2.48
N PHE A 24 1.75 16.91 -3.47
CA PHE A 24 1.38 16.75 -4.88
C PHE A 24 0.63 15.42 -5.09
N MET A 25 1.20 14.31 -4.59
CA MET A 25 0.63 12.97 -4.72
C MET A 25 -0.70 12.84 -3.96
N GLU A 26 -0.82 13.40 -2.76
CA GLU A 26 -2.09 13.46 -2.02
C GLU A 26 -3.21 14.12 -2.84
N LEU A 27 -2.92 15.26 -3.47
CA LEU A 27 -3.90 15.94 -4.34
C LEU A 27 -4.18 15.15 -5.62
N ALA A 28 -3.14 14.59 -6.25
CA ALA A 28 -3.25 13.77 -7.45
C ALA A 28 -4.14 12.54 -7.23
N LEU A 29 -3.98 11.84 -6.11
CA LEU A 29 -4.64 10.57 -5.88
C LEU A 29 -5.97 10.71 -5.14
N TYR A 30 -6.05 11.62 -4.16
CA TYR A 30 -7.11 11.62 -3.14
C TYR A 30 -7.85 12.96 -3.01
N ALA A 31 -7.58 13.97 -3.85
CA ALA A 31 -8.34 15.23 -3.78
C ALA A 31 -9.85 14.96 -3.91
N PRO A 32 -10.69 15.37 -2.95
CA PRO A 32 -12.10 14.99 -2.94
C PRO A 32 -12.81 15.29 -4.27
N ARG A 33 -13.47 14.26 -4.84
CA ARG A 33 -14.17 14.31 -6.15
C ARG A 33 -13.30 14.51 -7.39
N LEU A 34 -11.98 14.66 -7.26
CA LEU A 34 -11.09 15.02 -8.37
C LEU A 34 -9.90 14.07 -8.52
N GLY A 35 -9.39 13.55 -7.41
CA GLY A 35 -8.25 12.65 -7.38
C GLY A 35 -8.49 11.37 -8.18
N TYR A 36 -7.40 10.71 -8.52
CA TYR A 36 -7.41 9.47 -9.30
C TYR A 36 -8.37 8.41 -8.70
N TYR A 37 -8.25 8.12 -7.40
CA TYR A 37 -9.09 7.11 -6.73
C TYR A 37 -10.52 7.59 -6.42
N GLU A 38 -10.76 8.90 -6.48
CA GLU A 38 -12.11 9.47 -6.29
C GLU A 38 -12.95 9.35 -7.57
N THR A 39 -12.31 9.49 -8.74
CA THR A 39 -12.99 9.63 -10.02
C THR A 39 -13.01 8.37 -10.88
N ARG A 40 -12.14 7.39 -10.59
CA ARG A 40 -11.99 6.17 -11.40
C ARG A 40 -12.20 4.90 -10.59
N ASP A 41 -12.53 3.82 -11.30
CA ASP A 41 -12.36 2.45 -10.84
C ASP A 41 -11.12 1.87 -11.54
N PRO A 42 -9.95 1.83 -10.87
CA PRO A 42 -8.70 1.47 -11.51
C PRO A 42 -8.50 -0.04 -11.69
N VAL A 43 -9.41 -0.90 -11.19
CA VAL A 43 -9.21 -2.36 -11.16
C VAL A 43 -10.12 -3.09 -12.14
N GLY A 44 -9.53 -3.93 -13.00
CA GLY A 44 -10.25 -4.89 -13.86
C GLY A 44 -10.03 -4.70 -15.36
N ALA A 45 -10.79 -5.40 -16.21
CA ALA A 45 -10.58 -5.46 -17.67
C ALA A 45 -10.73 -4.11 -18.41
N ARG A 46 -11.27 -3.09 -17.74
CA ARG A 46 -11.35 -1.70 -18.22
C ARG A 46 -10.60 -0.71 -17.31
N GLY A 47 -9.99 -1.19 -16.23
CA GLY A 47 -9.18 -0.42 -15.29
C GLY A 47 -7.74 -0.30 -15.77
N ASP A 48 -6.85 0.23 -14.94
CA ASP A 48 -5.45 0.44 -15.29
C ASP A 48 -4.55 -0.75 -14.88
N PHE A 49 -4.94 -1.58 -13.89
CA PHE A 49 -4.14 -2.73 -13.39
C PHE A 49 -4.91 -4.03 -13.16
N TYR A 50 -4.14 -5.12 -13.05
CA TYR A 50 -4.56 -6.43 -12.58
C TYR A 50 -3.84 -6.73 -11.25
N THR A 51 -4.60 -6.92 -10.18
CA THR A 51 -4.07 -7.15 -8.82
C THR A 51 -4.22 -8.62 -8.40
N SER A 52 -3.52 -9.03 -7.33
CA SER A 52 -3.69 -10.38 -6.76
C SER A 52 -5.15 -10.65 -6.36
N ALA A 53 -5.87 -9.60 -5.92
CA ALA A 53 -7.29 -9.64 -5.58
C ALA A 53 -8.20 -10.04 -6.77
N SER A 54 -7.77 -9.83 -8.02
CA SER A 54 -8.51 -10.26 -9.21
C SER A 54 -8.37 -11.76 -9.52
N VAL A 55 -7.53 -12.50 -8.79
CA VAL A 55 -7.39 -13.96 -8.90
C VAL A 55 -8.23 -14.64 -7.81
N PRO A 56 -9.33 -15.36 -8.14
CA PRO A 56 -10.23 -15.92 -7.12
C PRO A 56 -9.56 -16.83 -6.08
N LEU A 57 -8.54 -17.60 -6.49
CA LEU A 57 -7.78 -18.44 -5.58
C LEU A 57 -7.08 -17.65 -4.47
N PHE A 58 -6.65 -16.42 -4.72
CA PHE A 58 -6.00 -15.60 -3.70
C PHE A 58 -6.92 -15.37 -2.50
N GLY A 59 -8.16 -14.93 -2.74
CA GLY A 59 -9.16 -14.78 -1.69
C GLY A 59 -9.52 -16.10 -1.00
N ALA A 60 -9.50 -17.23 -1.72
CA ALA A 60 -9.75 -18.54 -1.12
C ALA A 60 -8.63 -19.03 -0.19
N LEU A 61 -7.37 -18.80 -0.57
CA LEU A 61 -6.21 -19.09 0.28
C LEU A 61 -6.23 -18.20 1.53
N LEU A 62 -6.51 -16.91 1.36
CA LEU A 62 -6.63 -15.99 2.50
C LEU A 62 -7.78 -16.35 3.42
N ALA A 63 -8.95 -16.73 2.89
CA ALA A 63 -10.07 -17.17 3.71
C ALA A 63 -9.70 -18.36 4.59
N ARG A 64 -8.95 -19.34 4.06
CA ARG A 64 -8.45 -20.48 4.84
C ARG A 64 -7.52 -20.04 5.96
N ARG A 65 -6.54 -19.19 5.66
CA ARG A 65 -5.62 -18.69 6.67
C ARG A 65 -6.34 -17.86 7.74
N CYS A 66 -7.28 -17.00 7.35
CA CYS A 66 -8.11 -16.25 8.27
C CYS A 66 -8.98 -17.18 9.15
N ALA A 67 -9.52 -18.27 8.61
CA ALA A 67 -10.32 -19.23 9.38
C ALA A 67 -9.52 -19.90 10.51
N GLU A 68 -8.21 -20.10 10.33
CA GLU A 68 -7.31 -20.62 11.37
C GLU A 68 -7.00 -19.58 12.45
N TRP A 69 -6.94 -18.31 12.06
CA TRP A 69 -6.56 -17.20 12.93
C TRP A 69 -7.72 -16.64 13.75
N LEU A 70 -8.92 -16.62 13.18
CA LEU A 70 -10.08 -15.98 13.78
C LEU A 70 -10.69 -16.84 14.89
N ARG A 71 -10.98 -16.19 16.01
CA ARG A 71 -11.82 -16.73 17.09
C ARG A 71 -13.29 -16.35 16.87
N PRO A 72 -14.25 -17.01 17.55
CA PRO A 72 -15.65 -16.60 17.50
C PRO A 72 -15.82 -15.12 17.85
N ASN A 73 -16.69 -14.43 17.10
CA ASN A 73 -16.99 -12.99 17.21
C ASN A 73 -15.89 -12.02 16.73
N GLN A 74 -14.76 -12.52 16.23
CA GLN A 74 -13.76 -11.68 15.57
C GLN A 74 -14.13 -11.41 14.11
N GLY A 75 -13.62 -10.31 13.57
CA GLY A 75 -13.93 -9.85 12.22
C GLY A 75 -12.70 -9.72 11.34
N ILE A 76 -12.96 -9.48 10.05
CA ILE A 76 -11.95 -9.06 9.09
C ILE A 76 -12.12 -7.56 8.81
N TYR A 77 -11.02 -6.82 8.83
CA TYR A 77 -10.97 -5.40 8.50
C TYR A 77 -10.05 -5.20 7.29
N GLU A 78 -10.60 -4.82 6.14
CA GLU A 78 -9.82 -4.55 4.93
C GLU A 78 -9.70 -3.04 4.71
N ALA A 79 -8.48 -2.50 4.78
CA ALA A 79 -8.24 -1.10 4.41
C ALA A 79 -7.85 -1.00 2.94
N GLY A 80 -8.53 -0.12 2.20
CA GLY A 80 -8.32 0.05 0.76
C GLY A 80 -8.80 -1.14 -0.07
N ALA A 81 -10.09 -1.51 0.05
CA ALA A 81 -10.64 -2.72 -0.58
C ALA A 81 -10.81 -2.64 -2.11
N ASN A 82 -10.29 -1.60 -2.77
CA ASN A 82 -10.51 -1.32 -4.19
C ASN A 82 -12.01 -1.41 -4.55
N ASN A 83 -12.41 -2.34 -5.42
CA ASN A 83 -13.80 -2.56 -5.80
C ASN A 83 -14.51 -3.66 -4.97
N GLY A 84 -13.87 -4.24 -3.96
CA GLY A 84 -14.41 -5.29 -3.10
C GLY A 84 -14.23 -6.72 -3.63
N GLN A 85 -13.43 -6.94 -4.67
CA GLN A 85 -13.16 -8.29 -5.20
C GLN A 85 -12.58 -9.25 -4.15
N LEU A 86 -11.61 -8.79 -3.35
CA LEU A 86 -11.01 -9.61 -2.30
C LEU A 86 -12.03 -9.95 -1.22
N ALA A 87 -12.77 -8.96 -0.70
CA ALA A 87 -13.86 -9.16 0.24
C ALA A 87 -14.87 -10.21 -0.26
N SER A 88 -15.30 -10.11 -1.51
CA SER A 88 -16.23 -11.08 -2.12
C SER A 88 -15.65 -12.49 -2.17
N ALA A 89 -14.40 -12.62 -2.59
CA ALA A 89 -13.72 -13.91 -2.69
C ALA A 89 -13.56 -14.57 -1.32
N VAL A 90 -13.22 -13.79 -0.28
CA VAL A 90 -13.11 -14.28 1.10
C VAL A 90 -14.48 -14.70 1.65
N LEU A 91 -15.51 -13.86 1.51
CA LEU A 91 -16.85 -14.10 2.04
C LEU A 91 -17.59 -15.29 1.40
N ARG A 92 -17.17 -15.71 0.21
CA ARG A 92 -17.65 -16.95 -0.42
C ARG A 92 -17.11 -18.21 0.23
N GLN A 93 -15.97 -18.12 0.91
CA GLN A 93 -15.28 -19.26 1.52
C GLN A 93 -15.40 -19.27 3.04
N LEU A 94 -15.57 -18.09 3.66
CA LEU A 94 -15.61 -17.92 5.10
C LEU A 94 -16.81 -17.05 5.51
N ALA A 95 -17.66 -17.59 6.39
CA ALA A 95 -18.73 -16.81 7.02
C ALA A 95 -18.16 -16.00 8.19
N VAL A 96 -17.95 -14.70 7.97
CA VAL A 96 -17.36 -13.77 8.95
C VAL A 96 -17.93 -12.36 8.77
N ASN A 97 -17.92 -11.55 9.82
CA ASN A 97 -18.17 -10.12 9.71
C ASN A 97 -17.00 -9.45 9.00
N TYR A 98 -17.29 -8.70 7.95
CA TYR A 98 -16.28 -8.02 7.15
C TYR A 98 -16.49 -6.51 7.22
N THR A 99 -15.44 -5.76 7.52
CA THR A 99 -15.47 -4.30 7.59
C THR A 99 -14.47 -3.74 6.58
N ILE A 100 -14.95 -2.96 5.62
CA ILE A 100 -14.10 -2.21 4.70
C ILE A 100 -13.82 -0.83 5.31
N VAL A 101 -12.54 -0.48 5.43
CA VAL A 101 -12.06 0.85 5.82
C VAL A 101 -11.78 1.65 4.55
N GLU A 102 -12.67 2.57 4.23
CA GLU A 102 -12.65 3.36 3.01
C GLU A 102 -13.13 4.79 3.32
N PRO A 103 -12.25 5.81 3.34
CA PRO A 103 -12.65 7.18 3.63
C PRO A 103 -13.51 7.81 2.53
N SER A 104 -13.45 7.31 1.29
CA SER A 104 -14.17 7.90 0.16
C SER A 104 -15.62 7.41 0.05
N PRO A 105 -16.63 8.29 0.20
CA PRO A 105 -18.03 7.89 0.03
C PRO A 105 -18.34 7.37 -1.37
N ALA A 106 -17.65 7.89 -2.40
CA ALA A 106 -17.82 7.43 -3.78
C ALA A 106 -17.33 5.98 -3.95
N GLN A 107 -16.20 5.63 -3.33
CA GLN A 107 -15.68 4.26 -3.35
C GLN A 107 -16.55 3.30 -2.53
N GLN A 108 -17.02 3.72 -1.35
CA GLN A 108 -17.96 2.92 -0.55
C GLN A 108 -19.20 2.54 -1.37
N GLN A 109 -19.77 3.51 -2.11
CA GLN A 109 -20.94 3.27 -2.95
C GLN A 109 -20.65 2.27 -4.09
N ARG A 110 -19.51 2.42 -4.78
CA ARG A 110 -19.09 1.47 -5.85
C ARG A 110 -18.87 0.06 -5.29
N GLN A 111 -18.21 -0.06 -4.13
CA GLN A 111 -17.99 -1.33 -3.44
C GLN A 111 -19.32 -1.97 -3.03
N LEU A 112 -20.27 -1.19 -2.51
CA LEU A 112 -21.61 -1.67 -2.13
C LEU A 112 -22.36 -2.21 -3.35
N GLU A 113 -22.34 -1.50 -4.48
CA GLU A 113 -22.96 -1.93 -5.74
C GLU A 113 -22.35 -3.25 -6.22
N PHE A 114 -21.02 -3.33 -6.26
CA PHE A 114 -20.31 -4.56 -6.65
C PHE A 114 -20.66 -5.74 -5.73
N LEU A 115 -20.53 -5.56 -4.41
CA LEU A 115 -20.75 -6.62 -3.42
C LEU A 115 -22.22 -7.04 -3.34
N SER A 116 -23.16 -6.13 -3.60
CA SER A 116 -24.58 -6.46 -3.71
C SER A 116 -24.85 -7.30 -4.95
N ALA A 117 -24.23 -6.99 -6.09
CA ALA A 117 -24.30 -7.81 -7.30
C ALA A 117 -23.67 -9.20 -7.09
N GLN A 118 -22.70 -9.33 -6.18
CA GLN A 118 -22.13 -10.62 -5.78
C GLN A 118 -22.94 -11.35 -4.70
N GLY A 119 -23.99 -10.75 -4.14
CA GLY A 119 -24.86 -11.35 -3.12
C GLY A 119 -24.21 -11.49 -1.73
N VAL A 120 -23.22 -10.66 -1.39
CA VAL A 120 -22.48 -10.75 -0.11
C VAL A 120 -22.51 -9.46 0.72
N SER A 121 -23.15 -8.38 0.22
CA SER A 121 -23.12 -7.06 0.87
C SER A 121 -23.72 -7.03 2.27
N GLU A 122 -24.69 -7.90 2.59
CA GLU A 122 -25.31 -7.98 3.93
C GLU A 122 -24.32 -8.34 5.05
N LYS A 123 -23.18 -8.93 4.70
CA LYS A 123 -22.10 -9.30 5.64
C LYS A 123 -21.01 -8.24 5.75
N VAL A 124 -21.15 -7.14 5.01
CA VAL A 124 -20.13 -6.10 4.88
C VAL A 124 -20.60 -4.81 5.53
N SER A 125 -19.70 -4.19 6.28
CA SER A 125 -19.86 -2.86 6.85
C SER A 125 -18.77 -1.94 6.33
N TRP A 126 -19.04 -0.64 6.26
CA TRP A 126 -18.08 0.36 5.82
C TRP A 126 -17.85 1.38 6.92
N VAL A 127 -16.58 1.76 7.09
CA VAL A 127 -16.17 2.81 8.03
C VAL A 127 -15.14 3.72 7.35
N PRO A 128 -15.14 5.02 7.65
CA PRO A 128 -14.20 5.96 7.03
C PRO A 128 -12.79 5.85 7.62
N ASP A 129 -12.66 5.27 8.81
CA ASP A 129 -11.40 5.11 9.51
C ASP A 129 -11.42 3.81 10.34
N LEU A 130 -10.25 3.23 10.57
CA LEU A 130 -10.09 1.96 11.24
C LEU A 130 -10.61 2.05 12.70
N PRO A 131 -11.55 1.20 13.14
CA PRO A 131 -12.09 1.27 14.49
C PRO A 131 -11.02 1.05 15.58
N ARG A 132 -11.20 1.68 16.74
CA ARG A 132 -10.33 1.40 17.90
C ARG A 132 -10.71 0.06 18.51
N GLY A 133 -9.70 -0.76 18.83
CA GLY A 133 -9.91 -2.02 19.53
C GLY A 133 -10.39 -3.16 18.64
N CYS A 134 -10.04 -3.12 17.33
CA CYS A 134 -10.28 -4.20 16.38
C CYS A 134 -9.78 -5.53 16.92
N GLU A 135 -10.57 -6.59 16.71
CA GLU A 135 -10.21 -7.96 17.06
C GLU A 135 -10.42 -8.87 15.85
N GLY A 136 -9.37 -9.60 15.47
CA GLY A 136 -9.38 -10.50 14.32
C GLY A 136 -8.27 -10.20 13.33
N VAL A 137 -8.59 -10.08 12.05
CA VAL A 137 -7.59 -9.90 10.99
C VAL A 137 -7.77 -8.54 10.34
N LEU A 138 -6.77 -7.68 10.44
CA LEU A 138 -6.68 -6.46 9.66
C LEU A 138 -5.77 -6.71 8.45
N LEU A 139 -6.28 -6.50 7.25
CA LEU A 139 -5.57 -6.74 6.00
C LEU A 139 -5.50 -5.51 5.11
N THR A 140 -4.41 -5.40 4.38
CA THR A 140 -4.23 -4.44 3.28
C THR A 140 -3.65 -5.18 2.07
N ASN A 141 -4.19 -4.92 0.88
CA ASN A 141 -3.62 -5.41 -0.37
C ASN A 141 -3.39 -4.22 -1.31
N GLU A 142 -2.13 -3.89 -1.58
CA GLU A 142 -1.73 -2.77 -2.45
C GLU A 142 -2.33 -1.44 -1.96
N LEU A 143 -2.10 -1.15 -0.68
CA LEU A 143 -2.48 0.12 -0.05
C LEU A 143 -1.25 0.95 0.27
N LEU A 144 -0.18 0.30 0.75
CA LEU A 144 0.96 1.00 1.32
C LEU A 144 1.82 1.65 0.23
N ASP A 145 1.83 1.09 -0.98
CA ASP A 145 2.51 1.64 -2.16
C ASP A 145 1.89 2.95 -2.67
N ALA A 146 0.58 3.13 -2.45
CA ALA A 146 -0.19 4.30 -2.83
C ALA A 146 -0.26 5.37 -1.73
N ILE A 147 0.23 5.10 -0.52
CA ILE A 147 0.34 6.14 0.53
C ILE A 147 1.36 7.20 0.08
N PRO A 148 1.00 8.51 0.13
CA PRO A 148 1.91 9.55 -0.35
C PRO A 148 3.25 9.54 0.38
N PHE A 149 4.35 9.64 -0.37
CA PHE A 149 5.72 9.65 0.14
C PHE A 149 6.46 10.92 -0.29
N ASP A 150 7.50 11.26 0.44
CA ASP A 150 8.42 12.35 0.09
C ASP A 150 9.60 11.80 -0.73
N LEU A 151 10.23 12.65 -1.56
CA LEU A 151 11.36 12.24 -2.41
C LEU A 151 12.62 13.03 -2.05
N TRP A 152 13.73 12.32 -1.88
CA TRP A 152 15.02 12.94 -1.57
C TRP A 152 16.02 12.70 -2.69
N GLN A 153 16.83 13.71 -3.00
CA GLN A 153 17.86 13.65 -4.03
C GLN A 153 19.25 13.90 -3.45
N TRP A 154 20.20 13.05 -3.80
CA TRP A 154 21.61 13.19 -3.41
C TRP A 154 22.33 14.22 -4.29
N ASN A 155 23.07 15.12 -3.65
CA ASN A 155 24.08 15.97 -4.28
C ASN A 155 25.47 15.53 -3.82
N ARG A 156 26.26 14.96 -4.73
CA ARG A 156 27.58 14.39 -4.42
C ARG A 156 28.60 15.47 -4.09
N SER A 157 28.53 16.62 -4.74
CA SER A 157 29.48 17.73 -4.54
C SER A 157 29.29 18.39 -3.17
N ALA A 158 28.03 18.62 -2.78
CA ALA A 158 27.68 19.20 -1.49
C ALA A 158 27.67 18.15 -0.35
N ARG A 159 27.68 16.85 -0.68
CA ARG A 159 27.47 15.74 0.26
C ARG A 159 26.21 15.88 1.09
N THR A 160 25.11 16.25 0.43
CA THR A 160 23.82 16.43 1.09
C THR A 160 22.68 15.82 0.29
N TRP A 161 21.72 15.25 1.00
CA TRP A 161 20.38 14.95 0.52
C TRP A 161 19.50 16.19 0.61
N SER A 162 18.68 16.44 -0.40
CA SER A 162 17.69 17.52 -0.40
C SER A 162 16.31 17.00 -0.75
N LEU A 163 15.29 17.54 -0.10
CA LEU A 163 13.90 17.17 -0.35
C LEU A 163 13.42 17.76 -1.69
N LEU A 164 12.79 16.94 -2.51
CA LEU A 164 12.17 17.32 -3.77
C LEU A 164 10.70 17.67 -3.58
N GLY A 165 10.28 18.68 -4.32
CA GLY A 165 8.90 19.10 -4.46
C GLY A 165 8.51 19.30 -5.91
N ALA A 166 7.22 19.53 -6.12
CA ALA A 166 6.65 19.97 -7.39
C ALA A 166 6.52 21.50 -7.41
N THR A 167 6.98 22.10 -8.49
CA THR A 167 6.73 23.51 -8.84
C THR A 167 6.12 23.59 -10.24
N GLN A 168 5.71 24.78 -10.67
CA GLN A 168 5.21 25.01 -12.01
C GLN A 168 6.14 25.96 -12.77
N HIS A 169 6.50 25.57 -13.99
CA HIS A 169 7.15 26.44 -14.96
C HIS A 169 6.26 26.54 -16.20
N GLU A 170 5.79 27.74 -16.50
CA GLU A 170 4.74 27.99 -17.50
C GLU A 170 3.49 27.14 -17.23
N VAL A 171 3.28 26.08 -18.02
CA VAL A 171 2.13 25.18 -17.90
C VAL A 171 2.49 23.81 -17.32
N ALA A 172 3.78 23.48 -17.23
CA ALA A 172 4.24 22.15 -16.85
C ALA A 172 4.67 22.09 -15.37
N PHE A 173 4.35 20.98 -14.70
CA PHE A 173 4.89 20.69 -13.39
C PHE A 173 6.31 20.14 -13.51
N THR A 174 7.21 20.63 -12.67
CA THR A 174 8.63 20.26 -12.69
C THR A 174 9.14 20.03 -11.27
N TRP A 175 10.24 19.28 -11.16
CA TRP A 175 10.91 19.05 -9.89
C TRP A 175 11.64 20.31 -9.42
N SER A 176 11.52 20.62 -8.13
CA SER A 176 12.31 21.66 -7.47
C SER A 176 12.86 21.14 -6.15
N VAL A 177 14.05 21.59 -5.77
CA VAL A 177 14.59 21.36 -4.42
C VAL A 177 13.89 22.31 -3.46
N LEU A 178 13.37 21.80 -2.35
CA LEU A 178 12.76 22.64 -1.32
C LEU A 178 13.84 23.34 -0.51
N GLU A 179 13.70 24.66 -0.35
CA GLU A 179 14.65 25.49 0.37
C GLU A 179 14.82 25.04 1.83
N GLY A 180 16.05 25.10 2.33
CA GLY A 180 16.37 24.71 3.72
C GLY A 180 16.21 23.22 4.03
N SER A 181 16.01 22.36 3.03
CA SER A 181 15.82 20.92 3.24
C SER A 181 17.09 20.09 3.24
N SER A 182 18.24 20.66 2.83
CA SER A 182 19.49 19.93 2.67
C SER A 182 20.04 19.39 3.98
N ARG A 183 20.41 18.10 3.99
CA ARG A 183 20.92 17.37 5.17
C ARG A 183 22.05 16.42 4.75
N PRO A 184 23.03 16.16 5.61
CA PRO A 184 24.10 15.18 5.32
C PRO A 184 23.59 13.73 5.31
N GLN A 185 22.49 13.45 6.03
CA GLN A 185 21.90 12.13 6.20
C GLN A 185 20.39 12.19 5.99
N LEU A 186 19.79 11.05 5.63
CA LEU A 186 18.35 10.91 5.50
C LEU A 186 17.68 10.84 6.88
N PRO A 187 16.47 11.39 7.06
CA PRO A 187 15.79 11.40 8.36
C PRO A 187 15.47 10.01 8.96
N TRP A 188 15.34 8.98 8.12
CA TRP A 188 14.86 7.65 8.54
C TRP A 188 15.92 6.55 8.47
N ILE A 189 17.10 6.83 7.93
CA ILE A 189 18.19 5.86 7.82
C ILE A 189 19.54 6.57 7.86
N GLU A 190 20.44 6.03 8.66
CA GLU A 190 21.85 6.43 8.67
C GLU A 190 22.61 5.60 7.63
N LEU A 191 23.15 6.27 6.62
CA LEU A 191 23.92 5.62 5.56
C LEU A 191 25.42 5.69 5.89
N PRO A 192 26.16 4.57 5.76
CA PRO A 192 27.61 4.56 5.93
C PRO A 192 28.29 5.55 4.98
N SER A 193 29.39 6.18 5.43
CA SER A 193 30.15 7.13 4.62
C SER A 193 30.64 6.51 3.30
N GLU A 194 31.02 5.24 3.33
CA GLU A 194 31.51 4.46 2.20
C GLU A 194 30.43 4.29 1.12
N LEU A 195 29.17 4.14 1.53
CA LEU A 195 28.04 4.10 0.62
C LEU A 195 27.83 5.48 -0.03
N LEU A 196 27.84 6.55 0.77
CA LEU A 196 27.68 7.92 0.26
C LEU A 196 28.77 8.32 -0.75
N ASP A 197 29.95 7.70 -0.69
CA ASP A 197 31.04 7.95 -1.64
C ASP A 197 30.80 7.34 -3.03
N ILE A 198 29.99 6.28 -3.11
CA ILE A 198 29.68 5.57 -4.36
C ILE A 198 28.27 5.88 -4.91
N VAL A 199 27.37 6.47 -4.11
CA VAL A 199 26.05 6.91 -4.58
C VAL A 199 26.21 7.97 -5.68
N PRO A 200 25.63 7.77 -6.87
CA PRO A 200 25.77 8.71 -8.00
C PRO A 200 25.08 10.05 -7.70
N ASP A 201 25.58 11.11 -8.32
CA ASP A 201 24.93 12.42 -8.24
C ASP A 201 23.52 12.37 -8.83
N GLY A 202 22.56 13.03 -8.18
CA GLY A 202 21.17 13.01 -8.58
C GLY A 202 20.41 11.72 -8.21
N PHE A 203 21.01 10.82 -7.42
CA PHE A 203 20.31 9.63 -6.90
C PHE A 203 19.05 10.04 -6.14
N ARG A 204 17.93 9.36 -6.39
CA ARG A 204 16.64 9.60 -5.73
C ARG A 204 16.18 8.41 -4.92
N THR A 205 15.60 8.67 -3.76
CA THR A 205 14.95 7.67 -2.92
C THR A 205 13.70 8.24 -2.24
N GLU A 206 12.76 7.37 -1.93
CA GLU A 206 11.51 7.69 -1.25
C GLU A 206 11.65 7.67 0.27
N ASP A 207 10.90 8.55 0.94
CA ASP A 207 10.63 8.55 2.37
C ASP A 207 9.25 7.95 2.65
N HIS A 208 9.23 6.69 3.07
CA HIS A 208 8.00 5.97 3.41
C HIS A 208 7.53 6.16 4.86
N SER A 209 7.96 7.22 5.54
CA SER A 209 7.58 7.46 6.94
C SER A 209 6.06 7.54 7.14
N ARG A 210 5.29 8.00 6.14
CA ARG A 210 3.82 8.01 6.19
C ARG A 210 3.21 6.61 6.15
N ALA A 211 3.72 5.70 5.31
CA ALA A 211 3.25 4.31 5.28
C ALA A 211 3.61 3.56 6.57
N ALA A 212 4.81 3.80 7.11
CA ALA A 212 5.22 3.27 8.41
C ALA A 212 4.34 3.80 9.55
N GLN A 213 3.99 5.10 9.52
CA GLN A 213 3.09 5.71 10.50
C GLN A 213 1.68 5.13 10.41
N TRP A 214 1.13 4.96 9.20
CA TRP A 214 -0.17 4.32 9.01
C TRP A 214 -0.19 2.90 9.59
N TRP A 215 0.88 2.12 9.33
CA TRP A 215 1.02 0.78 9.86
C TRP A 215 1.09 0.75 11.39
N LYS A 216 1.82 1.70 11.99
CA LYS A 216 1.88 1.89 13.45
C LYS A 216 0.50 2.17 14.04
N GLU A 217 -0.27 3.06 13.42
CA GLU A 217 -1.63 3.39 13.87
C GLU A 217 -2.58 2.20 13.75
N ALA A 218 -2.47 1.42 12.66
CA ALA A 218 -3.22 0.19 12.47
C ALA A 218 -2.87 -0.84 13.56
N ALA A 219 -1.58 -1.01 13.85
CA ALA A 219 -1.10 -1.85 14.93
C ALA A 219 -1.65 -1.40 16.29
N GLU A 220 -1.62 -0.10 16.60
CA GLU A 220 -2.13 0.45 17.85
C GLU A 220 -3.64 0.23 18.04
N ARG A 221 -4.40 0.23 16.95
CA ARG A 221 -5.84 -0.02 16.95
C ARG A 221 -6.19 -1.51 17.06
N LEU A 222 -5.28 -2.42 16.73
CA LEU A 222 -5.43 -3.88 16.85
C LEU A 222 -5.25 -4.33 18.32
N ARG A 223 -6.37 -4.66 18.96
CA ARG A 223 -6.41 -5.16 20.35
C ARG A 223 -6.04 -6.63 20.45
N ASP A 224 -6.42 -7.44 19.47
CA ASP A 224 -6.07 -8.86 19.41
C ASP A 224 -6.19 -9.38 17.97
N GLY A 225 -5.29 -10.28 17.58
CA GLY A 225 -5.29 -10.92 16.27
C GLY A 225 -4.09 -10.50 15.41
N TYR A 226 -4.32 -10.30 14.11
CA TYR A 226 -3.28 -10.22 13.09
C TYR A 226 -3.41 -8.96 12.24
N LEU A 227 -2.26 -8.41 11.85
CA LEU A 227 -2.12 -7.33 10.88
C LEU A 227 -1.31 -7.85 9.68
N VAL A 228 -1.88 -7.71 8.48
CA VAL A 228 -1.38 -8.37 7.26
C VAL A 228 -1.30 -7.38 6.11
N ALA A 229 -0.13 -7.31 5.46
CA ALA A 229 0.06 -6.52 4.24
C ALA A 229 0.50 -7.43 3.10
N PHE A 230 -0.12 -7.23 1.93
CA PHE A 230 0.34 -7.72 0.64
C PHE A 230 0.68 -6.51 -0.21
N ASP A 231 1.96 -6.34 -0.56
CA ASP A 231 2.37 -5.18 -1.32
C ASP A 231 3.70 -5.41 -2.05
N TYR A 232 3.99 -4.61 -3.07
CA TYR A 232 5.29 -4.60 -3.72
C TYR A 232 6.29 -3.88 -2.84
N GLY A 233 7.44 -4.49 -2.56
CA GLY A 233 8.40 -3.79 -1.73
C GLY A 233 9.75 -4.42 -1.55
N LEU A 234 10.58 -3.69 -0.82
CA LEU A 234 11.99 -3.90 -0.65
C LEU A 234 12.38 -3.73 0.82
N ASN A 235 13.55 -4.26 1.20
CA ASN A 235 14.17 -3.87 2.47
C ASN A 235 14.86 -2.50 2.32
N SER A 236 15.12 -1.83 3.45
CA SER A 236 15.66 -0.45 3.42
C SER A 236 16.95 -0.31 2.62
N GLU A 237 17.87 -1.27 2.71
CA GLU A 237 19.15 -1.22 1.99
C GLU A 237 18.98 -1.37 0.47
N ASP A 238 17.98 -2.15 0.03
CA ASP A 238 17.74 -2.45 -1.39
C ASP A 238 17.29 -1.22 -2.19
N PHE A 239 16.80 -0.15 -1.52
CA PHE A 239 16.49 1.13 -2.16
C PHE A 239 17.73 1.84 -2.68
N PHE A 240 18.91 1.58 -2.10
CA PHE A 240 20.18 2.22 -2.45
C PHE A 240 20.99 1.44 -3.48
N ALA A 241 20.40 0.42 -4.11
CA ALA A 241 21.03 -0.32 -5.20
C ALA A 241 21.32 0.62 -6.41
N PRO A 242 22.48 0.52 -7.08
CA PRO A 242 22.84 1.42 -8.18
C PRO A 242 21.84 1.47 -9.34
N GLU A 243 21.19 0.34 -9.63
CA GLU A 243 20.13 0.22 -10.64
C GLU A 243 18.84 0.99 -10.31
N ARG A 244 18.66 1.44 -9.05
CA ARG A 244 17.51 2.20 -8.58
C ARG A 244 17.83 3.68 -8.37
N ALA A 245 18.78 4.22 -9.12
CA ALA A 245 19.19 5.62 -8.98
C ALA A 245 18.08 6.66 -9.18
N GLN A 246 16.95 6.29 -9.80
CA GLN A 246 15.78 7.15 -9.96
C GLN A 246 14.65 6.83 -8.98
N GLY A 247 14.93 6.05 -7.93
CA GLY A 247 13.93 5.50 -7.03
C GLY A 247 13.17 4.32 -7.64
N THR A 248 12.09 3.96 -6.97
CA THR A 248 11.13 2.90 -7.34
C THR A 248 9.78 3.44 -7.77
N PHE A 249 9.51 4.72 -7.50
CA PHE A 249 8.26 5.36 -7.83
C PHE A 249 7.99 5.40 -9.32
N ARG A 250 6.71 5.36 -9.66
CA ARG A 250 6.26 5.31 -11.05
C ARG A 250 4.80 5.72 -11.14
N GLY A 251 4.47 6.23 -12.31
CA GLY A 251 3.10 6.48 -12.69
C GLY A 251 2.55 5.31 -13.46
N TYR A 252 1.23 5.19 -13.50
CA TYR A 252 0.60 4.26 -14.40
C TYR A 252 -0.76 4.77 -14.90
N ALA A 253 -1.02 4.55 -16.18
CA ALA A 253 -2.32 4.84 -16.79
C ALA A 253 -2.54 3.95 -18.02
N LYS A 254 -3.77 3.49 -18.25
CA LYS A 254 -4.19 2.70 -19.42
C LYS A 254 -3.28 1.50 -19.69
N HIS A 255 -2.96 0.74 -18.64
CA HIS A 255 -2.04 -0.40 -18.65
C HIS A 255 -0.59 -0.09 -19.11
N ARG A 256 -0.16 1.17 -18.99
CA ARG A 256 1.21 1.59 -19.29
C ARG A 256 1.87 2.19 -18.07
N GLN A 257 3.11 1.78 -17.84
CA GLN A 257 3.98 2.43 -16.88
C GLN A 257 4.46 3.78 -17.44
N LEU A 258 4.36 4.81 -16.63
CA LEU A 258 4.77 6.18 -16.92
C LEU A 258 5.93 6.55 -16.01
N THR A 259 6.93 7.24 -16.55
CA THR A 259 8.13 7.65 -15.81
C THR A 259 7.99 9.04 -15.21
N ASN A 260 7.10 9.89 -15.74
CA ASN A 260 6.87 11.24 -15.24
C ASN A 260 5.57 11.32 -14.44
N VAL A 261 5.69 11.19 -13.12
CA VAL A 261 4.57 11.26 -12.17
C VAL A 261 3.99 12.67 -11.98
N LEU A 262 4.69 13.71 -12.46
CA LEU A 262 4.20 15.08 -12.36
C LEU A 262 3.24 15.47 -13.50
N ASP A 263 3.19 14.67 -14.58
CA ASP A 263 2.31 14.93 -15.71
C ASP A 263 0.84 14.58 -15.36
N ALA A 264 -0.10 15.35 -15.91
CA ALA A 264 -1.54 15.08 -15.81
C ALA A 264 -2.01 14.61 -14.39
N PRO A 265 -1.76 15.39 -13.32
CA PRO A 265 -2.13 14.97 -11.97
C PRO A 265 -3.62 14.68 -11.87
N GLY A 266 -3.96 13.57 -11.22
CA GLY A 266 -5.32 13.07 -11.18
C GLY A 266 -5.73 12.24 -12.39
N GLU A 267 -4.84 11.97 -13.36
CA GLU A 267 -5.11 11.08 -14.50
C GLU A 267 -4.32 9.77 -14.53
N GLN A 268 -3.34 9.64 -13.65
CA GLN A 268 -2.53 8.45 -13.49
C GLN A 268 -2.49 8.04 -12.01
N ASP A 269 -2.33 6.74 -11.79
CA ASP A 269 -1.93 6.23 -10.49
C ASP A 269 -0.45 6.57 -10.25
N ILE A 270 -0.05 6.72 -9.00
CA ILE A 270 1.32 6.99 -8.57
C ILE A 270 1.61 6.05 -7.42
N THR A 271 2.58 5.16 -7.59
CA THR A 271 2.97 4.19 -6.55
C THR A 271 4.48 4.15 -6.39
N SER A 272 4.95 3.58 -5.28
CA SER A 272 6.36 3.24 -5.06
C SER A 272 6.48 1.89 -4.36
N HIS A 273 7.65 1.25 -4.42
CA HIS A 273 7.87 0.07 -3.58
C HIS A 273 7.78 0.45 -2.10
N VAL A 274 7.11 -0.39 -1.32
CA VAL A 274 7.02 -0.27 0.13
C VAL A 274 8.35 -0.62 0.78
N ASN A 275 8.78 0.17 1.76
CA ASN A 275 9.91 -0.17 2.61
C ASN A 275 9.47 -1.09 3.76
N PHE A 276 9.51 -2.41 3.53
CA PHE A 276 9.04 -3.42 4.48
C PHE A 276 9.86 -3.44 5.78
N THR A 277 11.13 -3.05 5.75
CA THR A 277 11.93 -2.91 6.98
C THR A 277 11.31 -1.87 7.92
N ARG A 278 10.93 -0.71 7.37
CA ARG A 278 10.33 0.39 8.15
C ARG A 278 8.91 0.06 8.62
N VAL A 279 8.10 -0.53 7.75
CA VAL A 279 6.74 -0.97 8.09
C VAL A 279 6.78 -2.02 9.20
N ARG A 280 7.64 -3.03 9.08
CA ARG A 280 7.84 -4.06 10.11
C ARG A 280 8.26 -3.46 11.45
N GLN A 281 9.28 -2.60 11.46
CA GLN A 281 9.75 -1.91 12.66
C GLN A 281 8.64 -1.09 13.32
N ALA A 282 7.84 -0.38 12.54
CA ALA A 282 6.75 0.44 13.07
C ALA A 282 5.69 -0.39 13.81
N GLY A 283 5.36 -1.58 13.31
CA GLY A 283 4.46 -2.51 14.01
C GLY A 283 5.09 -3.15 15.25
N GLU A 284 6.39 -3.49 15.19
CA GLU A 284 7.15 -4.01 16.34
C GLU A 284 7.24 -2.96 17.47
N GLU A 285 7.48 -1.70 17.14
CA GLU A 285 7.44 -0.56 18.08
C GLU A 285 6.07 -0.37 18.72
N ALA A 286 4.98 -0.67 17.98
CA ALA A 286 3.61 -0.67 18.51
C ALA A 286 3.26 -1.97 19.27
N GLY A 287 4.24 -2.83 19.53
CA GLY A 287 4.11 -4.04 20.35
C GLY A 287 3.50 -5.24 19.62
N LEU A 288 3.52 -5.27 18.28
CA LEU A 288 3.24 -6.48 17.52
C LEU A 288 4.49 -7.36 17.41
N GLU A 289 4.27 -8.65 17.19
CA GLU A 289 5.33 -9.62 16.90
C GLU A 289 5.26 -10.03 15.43
N THR A 290 6.37 -9.93 14.71
CA THR A 290 6.47 -10.39 13.33
C THR A 290 6.53 -11.92 13.28
N ILE A 291 5.55 -12.54 12.62
CA ILE A 291 5.48 -14.00 12.43
C ILE A 291 5.76 -14.43 11.00
N PHE A 292 5.64 -13.52 10.02
CA PHE A 292 6.07 -13.74 8.64
C PHE A 292 6.49 -12.42 8.01
N ASP A 293 7.65 -12.41 7.34
CA ASP A 293 8.11 -11.34 6.47
C ASP A 293 8.88 -11.98 5.31
N GLY A 294 8.31 -11.93 4.10
CA GLY A 294 8.93 -12.58 2.96
C GLY A 294 8.10 -12.53 1.69
N PRO A 295 8.50 -13.29 0.65
CA PRO A 295 7.81 -13.29 -0.64
C PRO A 295 6.38 -13.84 -0.53
N GLN A 296 5.44 -13.23 -1.26
CA GLN A 296 4.06 -13.71 -1.39
C GLN A 296 4.00 -15.17 -1.87
N SER A 297 4.88 -15.54 -2.79
CA SER A 297 4.96 -16.92 -3.28
C SER A 297 5.15 -17.92 -2.15
N LYS A 298 6.04 -17.65 -1.19
CA LYS A 298 6.27 -18.54 -0.05
C LYS A 298 5.06 -18.64 0.87
N PHE A 299 4.46 -17.49 1.22
CA PHE A 299 3.27 -17.43 2.07
C PHE A 299 2.10 -18.25 1.49
N LEU A 300 1.83 -18.07 0.19
CA LEU A 300 0.74 -18.78 -0.48
C LEU A 300 1.05 -20.28 -0.68
N HIS A 301 2.31 -20.66 -0.88
CA HIS A 301 2.72 -22.07 -0.95
C HIS A 301 2.45 -22.82 0.35
N GLU A 302 2.73 -22.21 1.50
CA GLU A 302 2.45 -22.83 2.80
C GLU A 302 0.95 -23.16 2.96
N ILE A 303 0.08 -22.21 2.63
CA ILE A 303 -1.38 -22.40 2.68
C ILE A 303 -1.85 -23.46 1.67
N ALA A 304 -1.34 -23.41 0.43
CA ALA A 304 -1.71 -24.36 -0.62
C ALA A 304 -1.27 -25.79 -0.27
N ALA A 305 -0.08 -25.96 0.30
CA ALA A 305 0.42 -27.26 0.73
C ALA A 305 -0.45 -27.86 1.85
N GLU A 306 -0.83 -27.05 2.84
CA GLU A 306 -1.75 -27.45 3.91
C GLU A 306 -3.11 -27.88 3.35
N TRP A 307 -3.68 -27.11 2.41
CA TRP A 307 -4.94 -27.46 1.74
C TRP A 307 -4.81 -28.78 0.98
N ILE A 308 -3.82 -28.91 0.10
CA ILE A 308 -3.62 -30.12 -0.72
C ILE A 308 -3.44 -31.34 0.18
N ALA A 309 -2.70 -31.24 1.29
CA ALA A 309 -2.52 -32.34 2.23
C ALA A 309 -3.83 -32.75 2.93
N ALA A 310 -4.64 -31.77 3.34
CA ALA A 310 -5.89 -32.02 4.05
C ALA A 310 -7.03 -32.51 3.12
N ALA A 311 -7.11 -32.00 1.90
CA ALA A 311 -8.18 -32.30 0.94
C ALA A 311 -7.68 -32.25 -0.52
N PRO A 312 -6.92 -33.27 -0.98
CA PRO A 312 -6.33 -33.27 -2.32
C PRO A 312 -7.36 -33.16 -3.45
N ALA A 313 -8.55 -33.76 -3.27
CA ALA A 313 -9.61 -33.79 -4.28
C ALA A 313 -10.23 -32.40 -4.54
N ASP A 314 -10.12 -31.48 -3.58
CA ASP A 314 -10.63 -30.11 -3.71
C ASP A 314 -9.70 -29.22 -4.54
N TRP A 315 -8.43 -29.62 -4.70
CA TRP A 315 -7.44 -28.86 -5.45
C TRP A 315 -7.53 -29.13 -6.95
N THR A 316 -8.20 -28.24 -7.68
CA THR A 316 -8.46 -28.41 -9.11
C THR A 316 -7.31 -27.95 -10.01
N ALA A 317 -7.28 -28.43 -11.25
CA ALA A 317 -6.34 -27.94 -12.27
C ALA A 317 -6.50 -26.44 -12.57
N SER A 318 -7.69 -25.88 -12.37
CA SER A 318 -7.92 -24.43 -12.50
C SER A 318 -7.20 -23.65 -11.39
N MET A 319 -7.30 -24.14 -10.15
CA MET A 319 -6.60 -23.56 -9.01
C MET A 319 -5.08 -23.67 -9.20
N ALA A 320 -4.57 -24.80 -9.68
CA ALA A 320 -3.14 -24.94 -9.97
C ALA A 320 -2.63 -23.87 -10.96
N ARG A 321 -3.39 -23.54 -12.01
CA ARG A 321 -3.03 -22.45 -12.94
C ARG A 321 -3.09 -21.07 -12.30
N GLN A 322 -4.15 -20.78 -11.53
CA GLN A 322 -4.26 -19.50 -10.80
C GLN A 322 -3.11 -19.34 -9.79
N PHE A 323 -2.71 -20.44 -9.14
CA PHE A 323 -1.61 -20.47 -8.21
C PHE A 323 -0.27 -20.16 -8.91
N GLN A 324 -0.06 -20.69 -10.11
CA GLN A 324 1.09 -20.30 -10.93
C GLN A 324 1.08 -18.80 -11.22
N THR A 325 -0.05 -18.20 -11.62
CA THR A 325 -0.15 -16.74 -11.83
C THR A 325 0.26 -15.93 -10.59
N LEU A 326 -0.17 -16.37 -9.40
CA LEU A 326 0.10 -15.68 -8.14
C LEU A 326 1.55 -15.81 -7.64
N THR A 327 2.25 -16.87 -8.05
CA THR A 327 3.56 -17.23 -7.48
C THR A 327 4.71 -17.18 -8.47
N HIS A 328 4.43 -17.13 -9.78
CA HIS A 328 5.47 -17.12 -10.80
C HIS A 328 6.27 -15.80 -10.77
N PRO A 329 7.62 -15.84 -10.78
CA PRO A 329 8.46 -14.64 -10.71
C PRO A 329 8.26 -13.61 -11.82
N GLU A 330 7.82 -14.04 -13.01
CA GLU A 330 7.52 -13.16 -14.15
C GLU A 330 6.12 -12.53 -14.09
N HIS A 331 5.34 -12.86 -13.06
CA HIS A 331 4.00 -12.32 -12.80
C HIS A 331 4.00 -11.61 -11.43
N LEU A 332 3.12 -12.01 -10.52
CA LEU A 332 2.97 -11.41 -9.20
C LEU A 332 3.98 -11.98 -8.18
N GLY A 333 4.82 -12.94 -8.56
CA GLY A 333 5.60 -13.74 -7.62
C GLY A 333 6.94 -13.16 -7.14
N ARG A 334 7.59 -12.24 -7.88
CA ARG A 334 8.96 -11.79 -7.56
C ARG A 334 9.01 -10.55 -6.66
N SER A 335 8.10 -9.60 -6.86
CA SER A 335 8.17 -8.28 -6.21
C SER A 335 7.17 -8.13 -5.06
N PHE A 336 6.13 -8.98 -4.98
CA PHE A 336 5.20 -8.96 -3.86
C PHE A 336 5.80 -9.60 -2.61
N ARG A 337 5.62 -8.89 -1.51
CA ARG A 337 5.95 -9.35 -0.17
C ARG A 337 4.70 -9.40 0.69
N VAL A 338 4.79 -10.23 1.71
CA VAL A 338 3.78 -10.36 2.76
C VAL A 338 4.45 -10.09 4.09
N LEU A 339 3.83 -9.20 4.86
CA LEU A 339 4.17 -8.98 6.26
C LEU A 339 2.96 -9.42 7.09
N VAL A 340 3.19 -10.34 8.02
CA VAL A 340 2.21 -10.77 9.02
C VAL A 340 2.78 -10.48 10.39
N GLN A 341 2.07 -9.67 11.15
CA GLN A 341 2.38 -9.42 12.55
C GLN A 341 1.17 -9.75 13.42
N ARG A 342 1.40 -10.21 14.65
CA ARG A 342 0.35 -10.56 15.61
C ARG A 342 0.43 -9.74 16.87
N ARG A 343 -0.70 -9.55 17.54
CA ARG A 343 -0.74 -9.04 18.91
C ARG A 343 -0.46 -10.18 19.90
N PRO A 344 0.59 -10.10 20.74
CA PRO A 344 0.86 -11.13 21.75
C PRO A 344 -0.23 -11.17 22.83
N ALA A 345 -0.56 -12.37 23.32
CA ALA A 345 -1.67 -12.63 24.25
C ALA A 345 -1.55 -11.95 25.64
N CYS A 346 -0.40 -11.36 25.98
CA CYS A 346 -0.14 -10.69 27.26
C CYS A 346 0.27 -9.21 27.12
N SER A 347 0.26 -8.66 25.90
CA SER A 347 0.60 -7.26 25.71
C SER A 347 -0.57 -6.38 26.22
N PRO A 348 -0.33 -5.44 27.16
CA PRO A 348 -1.36 -4.47 27.50
C PRO A 348 -1.74 -3.69 26.24
N PRO A 349 -3.03 -3.36 26.04
CA PRO A 349 -3.42 -2.48 24.94
C PRO A 349 -2.61 -1.18 25.02
N PRO A 350 -2.16 -0.63 23.88
CA PRO A 350 -1.35 0.58 23.88
C PRO A 350 -2.07 1.72 24.62
N PRO A 351 -1.31 2.61 25.28
CA PRO A 351 -1.89 3.68 26.08
C PRO A 351 -2.82 4.54 25.21
N ARG A 352 -3.98 4.90 25.75
CA ARG A 352 -4.94 5.79 25.08
C ARG A 352 -4.25 7.13 24.80
N ALA A 353 -4.08 7.49 23.52
CA ALA A 353 -3.84 8.87 23.15
C ALA A 353 -5.03 9.70 23.65
N THR A 354 -4.78 10.56 24.63
CA THR A 354 -5.73 11.58 25.08
C THR A 354 -6.12 12.49 23.90
N PRO A 355 -7.38 12.91 23.83
CA PRO A 355 -7.94 13.64 22.68
C PRO A 355 -7.23 14.96 22.37
#